data_AF-A0A2A9NZ05-F1
#
_entry.id   AF-A0A2A9NZ05-F1
#
_cell.length_a   1.000
_cell.length_b   1.000
_cell.length_c   1.000
_cell.angle_alpha   90.00
_cell.angle_beta   90.00
_cell.angle_gamma   90.00
#
_symmetry.space_group_name_H-M   'P 1'
#
loop_
_entity.id
_entity.type
_entity.pdbx_description
1 polymer ?
#
loop_
_entity_poly.entity_id
_entity_poly.type
_entity_poly.pdbx_seq_one_letter_code
_entity_poly.pdbx_strand_id
1 'polypeptide(L)'
;MPSLLTLPPEIIHHILSYIPLQHDLLSFALASRTCARHSIPTHTQYRFIRASITHHHIWLHLAQRTDLARNIRELHICHPTLHTPPSSLSLSLPPIPLDDKALNLESTLMSVAISALVSMPLLTTFIWSSIDMYVNPTDYFQWEVSLLNALISRCHSLHRIRLLGNFARNAHLHSSYPVWRLRNLTTLCLQGKLWFSPANSPYLVHLLAANPNLEHLEVPMEFSRLSVCNLPHLKRLRLDLVSGAPLHIDQVHLEFFSNHSTIEDLHWYPVNNNLHLPSGLLPNLKRLRSRTSIIEALYSDSSQLPSQNESYVQFNTPSSTLSASLLMFRTIEHLDIERLSPATFRILSSAPLESRASLNKLVLHRLTASDPIHQLGTAFPNLSFIHLPGTMENPVTSGSYKIN
;
A
#
# COMPACT_ATOMS: atom_id res chain seq x y z
N MET A 1 35.31 29.79 4.94
CA MET A 1 34.95 28.55 4.20
C MET A 1 34.50 28.94 2.80
N PRO A 2 34.95 28.26 1.73
CA PRO A 2 34.48 28.54 0.38
C PRO A 2 32.96 28.32 0.30
N SER A 3 32.26 29.20 -0.43
CA SER A 3 30.81 29.12 -0.58
C SER A 3 30.43 27.95 -1.49
N LEU A 4 29.42 27.16 -1.11
CA LEU A 4 28.92 26.04 -1.92
C LEU A 4 28.56 26.46 -3.35
N LEU A 5 28.13 27.72 -3.53
CA LEU A 5 27.72 28.28 -4.81
C LEU A 5 28.89 28.67 -5.73
N THR A 6 30.13 28.57 -5.28
CA THR A 6 31.31 28.73 -6.15
C THR A 6 31.71 27.43 -6.85
N LEU A 7 31.06 26.31 -6.52
CA LEU A 7 31.29 25.04 -7.19
C LEU A 7 30.74 25.07 -8.62
N PRO A 8 31.34 24.31 -9.56
CA PRO A 8 30.77 24.13 -10.88
C PRO A 8 29.33 23.59 -10.82
N PRO A 9 28.44 24.02 -11.74
CA PRO A 9 27.03 23.64 -11.72
C PRO A 9 26.81 22.12 -11.80
N GLU A 10 27.71 21.39 -12.44
CA GLU A 10 27.67 19.92 -12.54
C GLU A 10 27.81 19.28 -11.15
N ILE A 11 28.70 19.81 -10.32
CA ILE A 11 28.90 19.33 -8.94
C ILE A 11 27.68 19.66 -8.09
N ILE A 12 27.13 20.87 -8.24
CA ILE A 12 25.90 21.26 -7.53
C ILE A 12 24.74 20.33 -7.94
N HIS A 13 24.51 20.11 -9.23
CA HIS A 13 23.47 19.18 -9.70
C HIS A 13 23.72 17.74 -9.23
N HIS A 14 24.98 17.31 -9.15
CA HIS A 14 25.31 16.00 -8.61
C HIS A 14 24.96 15.91 -7.12
N ILE A 15 25.29 16.92 -6.31
CA ILE A 15 24.90 17.00 -4.90
C ILE A 15 23.37 17.00 -4.77
N LEU A 16 22.66 17.83 -5.54
CA LEU A 16 21.20 17.89 -5.53
C LEU A 16 20.57 16.56 -5.96
N SER A 17 21.26 15.78 -6.80
CA SER A 17 20.79 14.45 -7.21
C SER A 17 20.70 13.46 -6.03
N TYR A 18 21.50 13.65 -4.97
CA TYR A 18 21.47 12.83 -3.76
C TYR A 18 20.39 13.22 -2.75
N ILE A 19 19.75 14.40 -2.89
CA ILE A 19 18.65 14.82 -2.01
C ILE A 19 17.37 14.10 -2.48
N PRO A 20 16.86 13.10 -1.73
CA PRO A 20 15.77 12.26 -2.20
C PRO A 20 14.41 12.95 -2.06
N LEU A 21 14.24 13.75 -1.01
CA LEU A 21 12.95 14.35 -0.65
C LEU A 21 12.73 15.66 -1.41
N GLN A 22 11.53 15.81 -1.98
CA GLN A 22 11.18 17.01 -2.74
C GLN A 22 11.13 18.27 -1.85
N HIS A 23 10.67 18.15 -0.60
CA HIS A 23 10.59 19.30 0.31
C HIS A 23 11.98 19.85 0.70
N ASP A 24 13.00 18.99 0.78
CA ASP A 24 14.37 19.43 1.02
C ASP A 24 14.93 20.19 -0.18
N LEU A 25 14.61 19.75 -1.40
CA LEU A 25 14.96 20.47 -2.62
C LEU A 25 14.26 21.83 -2.70
N LEU A 26 13.00 21.92 -2.27
CA LEU A 26 12.28 23.19 -2.18
C LEU A 26 12.88 24.09 -1.10
N SER A 27 13.22 23.56 0.07
CA SER A 27 13.92 24.30 1.12
C SER A 27 15.27 24.85 0.62
N PHE A 28 16.03 24.06 -0.13
CA PHE A 28 17.25 24.50 -0.80
C PHE A 28 16.96 25.62 -1.82
N ALA A 29 15.94 25.44 -2.66
CA ALA A 29 15.54 26.43 -3.67
C ALA A 29 15.19 27.79 -3.03
N LEU A 30 14.53 27.78 -1.87
CA LEU A 30 14.11 28.98 -1.15
C LEU A 30 15.26 29.74 -0.49
N ALA A 31 16.43 29.12 -0.31
CA ALA A 31 17.58 29.77 0.33
C ALA A 31 18.14 30.95 -0.50
N SER A 32 18.09 30.88 -1.83
CA SER A 32 18.51 31.97 -2.72
C SER A 32 18.00 31.80 -4.15
N ARG A 33 18.01 32.88 -4.94
CA ARG A 33 17.69 32.82 -6.39
C ARG A 33 18.65 31.90 -7.17
N THR A 34 19.91 31.80 -6.75
CA THR A 34 20.90 30.91 -7.39
C THR A 34 20.58 29.45 -7.09
N CYS A 35 20.24 29.13 -5.83
CA CYS A 35 19.81 27.78 -5.46
C CYS A 35 18.53 27.36 -6.21
N ALA A 36 17.57 28.29 -6.34
CA ALA A 36 16.36 28.07 -7.13
C ALA A 36 16.68 27.72 -8.59
N ARG A 37 17.64 28.42 -9.23
CA ARG A 37 18.06 28.13 -10.61
C ARG A 37 18.68 26.75 -10.81
N HIS A 38 19.36 26.21 -9.80
CA HIS A 38 19.94 24.87 -9.86
C HIS A 38 18.95 23.75 -9.57
N SER A 39 17.90 24.02 -8.80
CA SER A 39 16.93 23.01 -8.35
C SER A 39 15.66 22.97 -9.21
N ILE A 40 15.20 24.12 -9.69
CA ILE A 40 13.96 24.28 -10.47
C ILE A 40 14.35 24.66 -11.91
N PRO A 41 13.86 23.95 -12.94
CA PRO A 41 12.95 22.80 -12.89
C PRO A 41 13.65 21.44 -12.74
N THR A 42 14.97 21.39 -12.95
CA THR A 42 15.76 20.18 -13.23
C THR A 42 15.66 19.06 -12.20
N HIS A 43 15.52 19.41 -10.92
CA HIS A 43 15.37 18.43 -9.84
C HIS A 43 13.93 18.38 -9.35
N THR A 44 13.35 19.52 -8.95
CA THR A 44 12.04 19.54 -8.27
C THR A 44 10.89 19.00 -9.12
N GLN A 45 10.89 19.29 -10.43
CA GLN A 45 9.83 18.85 -11.34
C GLN A 45 9.99 17.41 -11.79
N TYR A 46 11.23 16.91 -11.86
CA TYR A 46 11.50 15.57 -12.36
C TYR A 46 11.60 14.51 -11.26
N ARG A 47 11.49 14.85 -9.97
CA ARG A 47 11.51 13.83 -8.89
C ARG A 47 10.34 12.86 -8.94
N PHE A 48 9.16 13.37 -9.27
CA PHE A 48 7.90 12.64 -9.33
C PHE A 48 7.27 12.87 -10.69
N ILE A 49 7.12 11.81 -11.49
CA ILE A 49 6.43 11.87 -12.78
C ILE A 49 5.17 11.02 -12.69
N ARG A 50 4.04 11.63 -13.03
CA ARG A 50 2.78 10.94 -13.24
C ARG A 50 2.27 11.24 -14.63
N ALA A 51 2.20 10.23 -15.47
CA ALA A 51 1.82 10.38 -16.87
C ALA A 51 1.05 9.14 -17.35
N SER A 52 0.14 9.33 -18.32
CA SER A 52 -0.33 8.19 -19.11
C SER A 52 0.75 7.76 -20.10
N ILE A 53 0.79 6.46 -20.37
CA ILE A 53 1.63 5.88 -21.43
C ILE A 53 1.32 6.50 -22.80
N THR A 54 0.09 6.98 -22.99
CA THR A 54 -0.36 7.67 -24.20
C THR A 54 0.21 9.10 -24.36
N HIS A 55 0.80 9.70 -23.32
CA HIS A 55 1.46 11.02 -23.42
C HIS A 55 2.87 10.87 -23.99
N HIS A 56 2.96 10.51 -25.26
CA HIS A 56 4.20 10.20 -25.98
C HIS A 56 5.30 11.25 -25.82
N HIS A 57 4.93 12.53 -25.82
CA HIS A 57 5.87 13.66 -25.75
C HIS A 57 6.66 13.67 -24.43
N ILE A 58 6.05 13.26 -23.31
CA ILE A 58 6.74 13.14 -22.02
C ILE A 58 7.79 12.04 -22.13
N TRP A 59 7.41 10.87 -22.63
CA TRP A 59 8.32 9.74 -22.78
C TRP A 59 9.46 10.04 -23.76
N LEU A 60 9.17 10.68 -24.88
CA LEU A 60 10.17 11.09 -25.86
C LEU A 60 11.15 12.10 -25.28
N HIS A 61 10.64 13.11 -24.55
CA HIS A 61 11.48 14.08 -23.85
C HIS A 61 12.39 13.39 -22.83
N LEU A 62 11.87 12.47 -22.02
CA LEU A 62 12.66 11.73 -21.03
C LEU A 62 13.69 10.80 -21.67
N ALA A 63 13.36 10.17 -22.80
CA ALA A 63 14.30 9.35 -23.56
C ALA A 63 15.44 10.19 -24.17
N GLN A 64 15.15 11.41 -24.63
CA GLN A 64 16.14 12.32 -25.21
C GLN A 64 16.99 13.02 -24.14
N ARG A 65 16.40 13.34 -22.99
CA ARG A 65 17.03 14.07 -21.87
C ARG A 65 17.35 13.14 -20.71
N THR A 66 18.33 12.27 -20.91
CA THR A 66 18.79 11.31 -19.90
C THR A 66 19.31 11.99 -18.62
N ASP A 67 19.81 13.23 -18.75
CA ASP A 67 20.24 14.10 -17.65
C ASP A 67 19.09 14.50 -16.71
N LEU A 68 17.87 14.58 -17.24
CA LEU A 68 16.64 14.85 -16.49
C LEU A 68 16.00 13.55 -16.00
N ALA A 69 15.93 12.52 -16.86
CA ALA A 69 15.34 11.23 -16.51
C ALA A 69 16.04 10.56 -15.32
N ARG A 70 17.37 10.71 -15.19
CA ARG A 70 18.12 10.18 -14.03
C ARG A 70 17.68 10.77 -12.68
N ASN A 71 17.01 11.92 -12.68
CA ASN A 71 16.53 12.57 -11.47
C ASN A 71 15.17 12.02 -11.01
N ILE A 72 14.50 11.19 -11.82
CA ILE A 72 13.23 10.57 -11.44
C ILE A 72 13.43 9.58 -10.29
N ARG A 73 12.58 9.70 -9.27
CA ARG A 73 12.54 8.82 -8.09
C ARG A 73 11.23 8.07 -8.00
N GLU A 74 10.15 8.66 -8.47
CA GLU A 74 8.82 8.07 -8.48
C GLU A 74 8.21 8.21 -9.87
N LEU A 75 7.80 7.09 -10.46
CA LEU A 75 7.15 7.04 -11.76
C LEU A 75 5.80 6.35 -11.64
N HIS A 76 4.75 7.09 -11.99
CA HIS A 76 3.37 6.64 -11.93
C HIS A 76 2.79 6.64 -13.35
N ILE A 77 2.62 5.45 -13.93
CA ILE A 77 1.93 5.24 -15.20
C ILE A 77 0.44 5.05 -14.89
N CYS A 78 -0.37 6.03 -15.24
CA CYS A 78 -1.81 6.04 -14.93
C CYS A 78 -2.64 6.14 -16.21
N HIS A 79 -3.79 5.47 -16.24
CA HIS A 79 -4.74 5.61 -17.34
C HIS A 79 -5.35 7.04 -17.39
N PRO A 80 -5.59 7.63 -18.59
CA PRO A 80 -6.06 9.02 -18.74
C PRO A 80 -7.37 9.35 -18.02
N THR A 81 -8.27 8.39 -17.89
CA THR A 81 -9.61 8.60 -17.31
C THR A 81 -9.64 8.63 -15.78
N LEU A 82 -8.50 8.38 -15.11
CA LEU A 82 -8.36 8.75 -13.70
C LEU A 82 -8.30 10.28 -13.65
N HIS A 83 -9.46 10.93 -13.49
CA HIS A 83 -9.68 12.38 -13.34
C HIS A 83 -8.93 13.03 -12.17
N THR A 84 -7.88 12.41 -11.65
CA THR A 84 -6.94 13.10 -10.79
C THR A 84 -6.41 14.32 -11.52
N PRO A 85 -6.46 15.50 -10.89
CA PRO A 85 -5.97 16.73 -11.51
C PRO A 85 -4.54 16.48 -11.97
N PRO A 86 -4.17 16.93 -13.19
CA PRO A 86 -2.82 16.78 -13.71
C PRO A 86 -1.87 17.28 -12.63
N SER A 87 -1.02 16.39 -12.14
CA SER A 87 -0.15 16.68 -11.00
C SER A 87 0.90 17.70 -11.43
N SER A 88 0.55 18.99 -11.37
CA SER A 88 1.36 20.23 -11.47
C SER A 88 2.44 20.36 -12.56
N LEU A 89 2.69 19.32 -13.34
CA LEU A 89 3.69 19.27 -14.40
C LEU A 89 2.96 19.49 -15.72
N SER A 90 2.40 20.69 -15.88
CA SER A 90 2.23 21.27 -17.20
C SER A 90 3.62 21.64 -17.72
N LEU A 91 4.46 20.63 -17.98
CA LEU A 91 5.62 20.81 -18.82
C LEU A 91 5.05 21.27 -20.16
N SER A 92 5.18 22.56 -20.45
CA SER A 92 4.82 23.15 -21.75
C SER A 92 5.82 22.66 -22.80
N LEU A 93 5.84 21.36 -23.03
CA LEU A 93 6.57 20.73 -24.12
C LEU A 93 5.79 21.08 -25.40
N PRO A 94 6.45 21.63 -26.43
CA PRO A 94 5.79 21.84 -27.70
C PRO A 94 5.24 20.50 -28.20
N PRO A 95 3.98 20.45 -28.68
CA PRO A 95 3.41 19.22 -29.20
C PRO A 95 4.26 18.77 -30.39
N ILE A 96 4.92 17.62 -30.25
CA ILE A 96 5.62 16.98 -31.36
C ILE A 96 4.54 16.23 -32.14
N PRO A 97 4.25 16.64 -33.40
CA PRO A 97 3.24 15.97 -34.20
C PRO A 97 3.67 14.52 -34.41
N LEU A 98 2.85 13.59 -33.95
CA LEU A 98 2.97 12.20 -34.35
C LEU A 98 2.36 12.06 -35.74
N ASP A 99 3.01 11.29 -36.60
CA ASP A 99 2.40 10.86 -37.84
C ASP A 99 1.35 9.79 -37.51
N ASP A 100 0.08 10.20 -37.42
CA ASP A 100 -1.06 9.32 -37.10
C ASP A 100 -1.21 8.14 -38.09
N LYS A 101 -0.50 8.17 -39.22
CA LYS A 101 -0.48 7.07 -40.20
C LYS A 101 0.52 5.96 -39.86
N ALA A 102 1.31 6.09 -38.80
CA ALA A 102 2.24 5.05 -38.41
C ALA A 102 1.48 3.79 -37.97
N LEU A 103 1.59 2.72 -38.78
CA LEU A 103 0.93 1.42 -38.60
C LEU A 103 1.19 0.72 -37.25
N ASN A 104 1.98 1.28 -36.33
CA ASN A 104 2.33 0.69 -35.04
C ASN A 104 2.54 1.76 -33.94
N LEU A 105 1.57 2.66 -33.73
CA LEU A 105 1.67 3.70 -32.70
C LEU A 105 2.09 3.14 -31.32
N GLU A 106 1.47 2.05 -30.85
CA GLU A 106 1.81 1.44 -29.55
C GLU A 106 3.27 0.96 -29.49
N SER A 107 3.80 0.33 -30.55
CA SER A 107 5.19 -0.12 -30.61
C SER A 107 6.16 1.05 -30.45
N THR A 108 5.91 2.16 -31.15
CA THR A 108 6.71 3.38 -31.03
C THR A 108 6.61 3.96 -29.62
N LEU A 109 5.41 4.04 -29.05
CA LEU A 109 5.20 4.53 -27.68
C LEU A 109 5.95 3.69 -26.65
N MET A 110 5.79 2.36 -26.70
CA MET A 110 6.41 1.45 -25.74
C MET A 110 7.93 1.45 -25.87
N SER A 111 8.46 1.46 -27.10
CA SER A 111 9.90 1.57 -27.33
C SER A 111 10.49 2.85 -26.72
N VAL A 112 9.83 3.99 -26.91
CA VAL A 112 10.24 5.27 -26.34
C VAL A 112 10.12 5.28 -24.82
N ALA A 113 9.03 4.74 -24.26
CA ALA A 113 8.85 4.63 -22.82
C ALA A 113 9.90 3.72 -22.15
N ILE A 114 10.25 2.61 -22.78
CA ILE A 114 11.33 1.71 -22.34
C ILE A 114 12.68 2.44 -22.38
N SER A 115 12.97 3.17 -23.45
CA SER A 115 14.20 3.99 -23.57
C SER A 115 14.30 5.04 -22.46
N ALA A 116 13.19 5.71 -22.16
CA ALA A 116 13.11 6.65 -21.03
C ALA A 116 13.38 5.95 -19.70
N LEU A 117 12.78 4.77 -19.46
CA LEU A 117 12.93 4.03 -18.22
C LEU A 117 14.36 3.53 -17.97
N VAL A 118 15.05 3.11 -19.03
CA VAL A 118 16.48 2.75 -18.99
C VAL A 118 17.34 3.90 -18.48
N SER A 119 16.88 5.15 -18.68
CA SER A 119 17.56 6.37 -18.26
C SER A 119 17.22 6.81 -16.83
N MET A 120 16.52 5.98 -16.04
CA MET A 120 16.09 6.29 -14.66
C MET A 120 16.78 5.40 -13.60
N PRO A 121 18.11 5.38 -13.49
CA PRO A 121 18.83 4.42 -12.62
C PRO A 121 18.53 4.56 -11.11
N LEU A 122 18.01 5.72 -10.72
CA LEU A 122 17.74 6.09 -9.34
C LEU A 122 16.24 6.02 -9.01
N LEU A 123 15.44 5.39 -9.88
CA LEU A 123 14.02 5.16 -9.64
C LEU A 123 13.81 4.29 -8.40
N THR A 124 13.00 4.77 -7.45
CA THR A 124 12.73 4.11 -6.16
C THR A 124 11.33 3.53 -6.06
N THR A 125 10.37 4.19 -6.72
CA THR A 125 8.96 3.81 -6.73
C THR A 125 8.47 3.73 -8.17
N PHE A 126 7.90 2.58 -8.52
CA PHE A 126 7.23 2.36 -9.80
C PHE A 126 5.79 1.95 -9.55
N ILE A 127 4.85 2.71 -10.08
CA ILE A 127 3.42 2.40 -10.05
C ILE A 127 2.91 2.35 -11.46
N TRP A 128 2.25 1.25 -11.82
CA TRP A 128 1.49 1.15 -13.06
C TRP A 128 0.07 0.73 -12.73
N SER A 129 -0.87 1.64 -12.97
CA SER A 129 -2.29 1.45 -12.70
C SER A 129 -3.12 1.48 -13.98
N SER A 130 -3.80 0.37 -14.27
CA SER A 130 -4.94 0.30 -15.19
C SER A 130 -6.24 0.44 -14.39
N ILE A 131 -7.19 1.22 -14.89
CA ILE A 131 -8.48 1.44 -14.23
C ILE A 131 -9.35 0.20 -14.34
N ASP A 132 -9.33 -0.39 -15.52
CA ASP A 132 -10.21 -1.49 -15.83
C ASP A 132 -9.48 -2.80 -15.54
N MET A 133 -10.03 -3.56 -14.59
CA MET A 133 -9.62 -4.93 -14.31
C MET A 133 -9.87 -5.88 -15.50
N TYR A 134 -10.43 -5.41 -16.61
CA TYR A 134 -10.60 -6.14 -17.85
C TYR A 134 -9.65 -5.69 -18.97
N VAL A 135 -9.05 -4.50 -18.87
CA VAL A 135 -8.13 -3.98 -19.89
C VAL A 135 -6.69 -4.35 -19.54
N ASN A 136 -5.99 -4.94 -20.51
CA ASN A 136 -4.58 -5.26 -20.36
C ASN A 136 -3.76 -3.95 -20.35
N PRO A 137 -2.69 -3.86 -19.54
CA PRO A 137 -1.82 -2.68 -19.51
C PRO A 137 -1.18 -2.33 -20.86
N THR A 138 -0.98 -3.34 -21.71
CA THR A 138 -0.42 -3.27 -23.06
C THR A 138 -1.18 -4.24 -23.96
N ASP A 139 -1.27 -3.97 -25.26
CA ASP A 139 -1.92 -4.88 -26.20
C ASP A 139 -1.08 -6.14 -26.42
N TYR A 140 0.26 -5.99 -26.41
CA TYR A 140 1.21 -7.10 -26.54
C TYR A 140 2.01 -7.34 -25.26
N PHE A 141 1.94 -8.56 -24.73
CA PHE A 141 2.67 -9.02 -23.54
C PHE A 141 4.20 -8.79 -23.61
N GLN A 142 4.79 -8.79 -24.80
CA GLN A 142 6.22 -8.52 -24.97
C GLN A 142 6.65 -7.13 -24.46
N TRP A 143 5.74 -6.14 -24.50
CA TRP A 143 6.00 -4.79 -23.99
C TRP A 143 6.03 -4.78 -22.47
N GLU A 144 5.08 -5.47 -21.83
CA GLU A 144 5.08 -5.70 -20.39
C GLU A 144 6.41 -6.34 -19.94
N VAL A 145 6.83 -7.43 -20.61
CA VAL A 145 8.12 -8.10 -20.32
C VAL A 145 9.31 -7.16 -20.53
N SER A 146 9.34 -6.40 -21.64
CA SER A 146 10.47 -5.52 -21.96
C SER A 146 10.59 -4.36 -20.97
N LEU A 147 9.46 -3.79 -20.55
CA LEU A 147 9.43 -2.73 -19.54
C LEU A 147 9.90 -3.24 -18.19
N LEU A 148 9.39 -4.38 -17.74
CA LEU A 148 9.81 -4.98 -16.46
C LEU A 148 11.29 -5.39 -16.48
N ASN A 149 11.80 -5.87 -17.61
CA ASN A 149 13.23 -6.12 -17.81
C ASN A 149 14.06 -4.83 -17.69
N ALA A 150 13.59 -3.71 -18.24
CA ALA A 150 14.25 -2.42 -18.10
C ALA A 150 14.30 -1.97 -16.62
N LEU A 151 13.21 -2.16 -15.86
CA LEU A 151 13.20 -1.89 -14.42
C LEU A 151 14.27 -2.71 -13.69
N ILE A 152 14.32 -4.02 -13.90
CA ILE A 152 15.24 -4.91 -13.17
C ILE A 152 16.70 -4.64 -13.55
N SER A 153 16.97 -4.39 -14.83
CA SER A 153 18.34 -4.22 -15.33
C SER A 153 18.94 -2.86 -15.03
N ARG A 154 18.12 -1.81 -14.84
CA ARG A 154 18.60 -0.43 -14.70
C ARG A 154 18.22 0.25 -13.39
N CYS A 155 17.11 -0.12 -12.77
CA CYS A 155 16.58 0.54 -11.58
C CYS A 155 16.97 -0.24 -10.31
N HIS A 156 18.27 -0.30 -9.99
CA HIS A 156 18.75 -1.03 -8.81
C HIS A 156 18.31 -0.41 -7.47
N SER A 157 17.87 0.85 -7.50
CA SER A 157 17.32 1.57 -6.35
C SER A 157 15.81 1.35 -6.18
N LEU A 158 15.19 0.45 -6.93
CA LEU A 158 13.76 0.19 -6.88
C LEU A 158 13.41 -0.63 -5.63
N HIS A 159 12.66 -0.03 -4.71
CA HIS A 159 12.22 -0.70 -3.47
C HIS A 159 10.69 -0.76 -3.35
N ARG A 160 9.95 -0.02 -4.18
CA ARG A 160 8.48 0.03 -4.13
C ARG A 160 7.92 -0.22 -5.52
N ILE A 161 7.12 -1.27 -5.65
CA ILE A 161 6.45 -1.59 -6.91
C ILE A 161 4.95 -1.81 -6.67
N ARG A 162 4.14 -1.20 -7.54
CA ARG A 162 2.69 -1.40 -7.54
C ARG A 162 2.21 -1.65 -8.97
N LEU A 163 1.64 -2.82 -9.21
CA LEU A 163 1.12 -3.24 -10.51
C LEU A 163 -0.38 -3.53 -10.34
N LEU A 164 -1.21 -2.59 -10.80
CA LEU A 164 -2.66 -2.64 -10.63
C LEU A 164 -3.33 -2.86 -11.99
N GLY A 165 -3.96 -4.01 -12.20
CA GLY A 165 -4.66 -4.36 -13.45
C GLY A 165 -4.38 -5.79 -13.92
N ASN A 166 -4.70 -6.09 -15.18
CA ASN A 166 -4.50 -7.42 -15.78
C ASN A 166 -3.05 -7.68 -16.23
N PHE A 167 -2.10 -7.50 -15.32
CA PHE A 167 -0.72 -7.95 -15.53
C PHE A 167 -0.60 -9.47 -15.41
N ALA A 168 0.57 -10.01 -15.77
CA ALA A 168 0.92 -11.41 -15.55
C ALA A 168 0.03 -12.43 -16.29
N ARG A 169 -0.67 -11.99 -17.36
CA ARG A 169 -1.52 -12.86 -18.20
C ARG A 169 -0.78 -14.10 -18.69
N ASN A 170 0.45 -13.92 -19.13
CA ASN A 170 1.30 -15.00 -19.64
C ASN A 170 2.43 -15.37 -18.67
N ALA A 171 2.40 -14.89 -17.42
CA ALA A 171 3.47 -15.17 -16.47
C ALA A 171 3.63 -16.67 -16.16
N HIS A 172 2.54 -17.44 -16.24
CA HIS A 172 2.56 -18.89 -16.03
C HIS A 172 3.26 -19.65 -17.16
N LEU A 173 3.26 -19.10 -18.38
CA LEU A 173 3.94 -19.69 -19.55
C LEU A 173 5.45 -19.45 -19.51
N HIS A 174 5.89 -18.48 -18.71
CA HIS A 174 7.27 -18.03 -18.66
C HIS A 174 7.75 -18.00 -17.22
N SER A 175 8.41 -19.09 -16.79
CA SER A 175 9.13 -19.12 -15.51
C SER A 175 10.15 -17.96 -15.37
N SER A 176 10.57 -17.40 -16.50
CA SER A 176 11.44 -16.22 -16.63
C SER A 176 10.72 -14.87 -16.61
N TYR A 177 9.41 -14.83 -16.32
CA TYR A 177 8.65 -13.58 -16.29
C TYR A 177 9.31 -12.59 -15.33
N PRO A 178 9.62 -11.34 -15.77
CA PRO A 178 10.65 -10.56 -15.09
C PRO A 178 10.31 -10.19 -13.65
N VAL A 179 9.03 -9.96 -13.32
CA VAL A 179 8.60 -9.59 -11.96
C VAL A 179 9.08 -10.59 -10.90
N TRP A 180 9.19 -11.88 -11.22
CA TRP A 180 9.69 -12.91 -10.30
C TRP A 180 11.17 -12.72 -9.89
N ARG A 181 11.92 -11.92 -10.63
CA ARG A 181 13.33 -11.60 -10.38
C ARG A 181 13.54 -10.29 -9.61
N LEU A 182 12.48 -9.58 -9.24
CA LEU A 182 12.61 -8.38 -8.40
C LEU A 182 13.15 -8.78 -7.01
N ARG A 183 14.06 -7.95 -6.50
CA ARG A 183 14.74 -8.10 -5.21
C ARG A 183 14.74 -6.77 -4.46
N ASN A 184 15.04 -6.82 -3.17
CA ASN A 184 15.15 -5.64 -2.28
C ASN A 184 13.88 -4.77 -2.17
N LEU A 185 12.71 -5.36 -2.39
CA LEU A 185 11.45 -4.65 -2.23
C LEU A 185 11.10 -4.46 -0.75
N THR A 186 10.65 -3.26 -0.41
CA THR A 186 10.01 -2.89 0.87
C THR A 186 8.50 -2.76 0.72
N THR A 187 8.00 -2.50 -0.50
CA THR A 187 6.57 -2.43 -0.81
C THR A 187 6.28 -3.18 -2.11
N LEU A 188 5.34 -4.11 -2.04
CA LEU A 188 4.85 -4.88 -3.17
C LEU A 188 3.32 -4.83 -3.18
N CYS A 189 2.75 -4.25 -4.23
CA CYS A 189 1.31 -4.26 -4.45
C CYS A 189 1.01 -4.91 -5.80
N LEU A 190 0.34 -6.06 -5.77
CA LEU A 190 -0.09 -6.79 -6.96
C LEU A 190 -1.61 -6.85 -6.92
N GLN A 191 -2.28 -6.19 -7.83
CA GLN A 191 -3.74 -6.22 -7.93
C GLN A 191 -4.16 -6.71 -9.29
N GLY A 192 -5.15 -7.61 -9.32
CA GLY A 192 -5.68 -8.23 -10.53
C GLY A 192 -5.75 -9.75 -10.41
N LYS A 193 -6.78 -10.35 -11.04
CA LYS A 193 -7.10 -11.78 -10.94
C LYS A 193 -5.99 -12.70 -11.47
N LEU A 194 -5.19 -12.23 -12.41
CA LEU A 194 -4.20 -13.04 -13.13
C LEU A 194 -2.97 -13.36 -12.28
N TRP A 195 -2.59 -12.46 -11.37
CA TRP A 195 -1.46 -12.65 -10.44
C TRP A 195 -1.60 -13.91 -9.58
N PHE A 196 -2.83 -14.30 -9.24
CA PHE A 196 -3.13 -15.35 -8.26
C PHE A 196 -3.76 -16.58 -8.90
N SER A 197 -3.59 -16.72 -10.21
CA SER A 197 -3.86 -18.01 -10.84
C SER A 197 -3.04 -19.11 -10.15
N PRO A 198 -3.58 -20.33 -9.98
CA PRO A 198 -2.84 -21.42 -9.34
C PRO A 198 -1.47 -21.67 -9.96
N ALA A 199 -1.33 -21.43 -11.27
CA ALA A 199 -0.08 -21.56 -12.01
C ALA A 199 0.98 -20.51 -11.64
N ASN A 200 0.58 -19.31 -11.22
CA ASN A 200 1.50 -18.25 -10.79
C ASN A 200 1.92 -18.37 -9.32
N SER A 201 1.15 -19.10 -8.51
CA SER A 201 1.33 -19.19 -7.06
C SER A 201 2.74 -19.61 -6.60
N PRO A 202 3.41 -20.63 -7.18
CA PRO A 202 4.78 -20.99 -6.81
C PRO A 202 5.80 -19.87 -7.04
N TYR A 203 5.65 -19.13 -8.15
CA TYR A 203 6.55 -18.03 -8.49
C TYR A 203 6.33 -16.82 -7.58
N LEU A 204 5.10 -16.58 -7.16
CA LEU A 204 4.80 -15.53 -6.19
C LEU A 204 5.41 -15.85 -4.81
N VAL A 205 5.31 -17.10 -4.35
CA VAL A 205 6.01 -17.53 -3.13
C VAL A 205 7.52 -17.31 -3.24
N HIS A 206 8.12 -17.63 -4.39
CA HIS A 206 9.55 -17.35 -4.63
C HIS A 206 9.88 -15.86 -4.62
N LEU A 207 9.02 -15.03 -5.23
CA LEU A 207 9.17 -13.57 -5.21
C LEU A 207 9.14 -13.04 -3.77
N LEU A 208 8.18 -13.48 -2.95
CA LEU A 208 8.06 -13.04 -1.55
C LEU A 208 9.25 -13.52 -0.72
N ALA A 209 9.68 -14.78 -0.87
CA ALA A 209 10.85 -15.31 -0.18
C ALA A 209 12.15 -14.56 -0.53
N ALA A 210 12.23 -14.00 -1.74
CA ALA A 210 13.39 -13.23 -2.18
C ALA A 210 13.40 -11.76 -1.73
N ASN A 211 12.35 -11.31 -1.02
CA ASN A 211 12.20 -9.96 -0.51
C ASN A 211 11.90 -9.99 1.00
N PRO A 212 12.84 -10.43 1.85
CA PRO A 212 12.61 -10.58 3.29
C PRO A 212 12.39 -9.25 4.03
N ASN A 213 12.84 -8.13 3.45
CA ASN A 213 12.70 -6.77 4.00
C ASN A 213 11.35 -6.12 3.65
N LEU A 214 10.37 -6.91 3.19
CA LEU A 214 9.07 -6.38 2.78
C LEU A 214 8.30 -5.87 4.01
N GLU A 215 7.99 -4.57 4.02
CA GLU A 215 7.21 -3.93 5.08
C GLU A 215 5.73 -3.77 4.72
N HIS A 216 5.41 -3.69 3.43
CA HIS A 216 4.06 -3.52 2.91
C HIS A 216 3.76 -4.55 1.81
N LEU A 217 2.72 -5.34 2.00
CA LEU A 217 2.20 -6.29 1.02
C LEU A 217 0.72 -6.01 0.73
N GLU A 218 0.39 -5.83 -0.54
CA GLU A 218 -0.99 -5.77 -1.03
C GLU A 218 -1.17 -6.86 -2.08
N VAL A 219 -2.00 -7.84 -1.77
CA VAL A 219 -2.27 -9.00 -2.62
C VAL A 219 -3.75 -9.38 -2.53
N PRO A 220 -4.34 -9.88 -3.61
CA PRO A 220 -5.63 -10.54 -3.60
C PRO A 220 -5.77 -11.60 -2.52
N MET A 221 -6.93 -11.60 -1.89
CA MET A 221 -7.30 -12.52 -0.82
C MET A 221 -7.32 -13.98 -1.33
N GLU A 222 -7.44 -14.20 -2.63
CA GLU A 222 -7.41 -15.52 -3.24
C GLU A 222 -6.03 -16.21 -3.19
N PHE A 223 -4.99 -15.55 -2.66
CA PHE A 223 -3.64 -16.12 -2.56
C PHE A 223 -3.51 -17.21 -1.48
N SER A 224 -3.92 -18.43 -1.81
CA SER A 224 -3.95 -19.58 -0.89
C SER A 224 -2.59 -20.09 -0.39
N ARG A 225 -1.47 -19.58 -0.90
CA ARG A 225 -0.12 -19.96 -0.43
C ARG A 225 0.53 -18.93 0.47
N LEU A 226 -0.24 -17.92 0.92
CA LEU A 226 0.29 -16.87 1.79
C LEU A 226 0.84 -17.45 3.10
N SER A 227 0.22 -18.48 3.69
CA SER A 227 0.65 -19.07 4.98
C SER A 227 2.07 -19.66 4.97
N VAL A 228 2.58 -20.05 3.80
CA VAL A 228 3.95 -20.60 3.64
C VAL A 228 5.01 -19.48 3.56
N CYS A 229 4.59 -18.23 3.36
CA CYS A 229 5.50 -17.10 3.25
C CYS A 229 5.98 -16.66 4.64
N ASN A 230 7.27 -16.30 4.76
CA ASN A 230 7.85 -15.72 5.95
C ASN A 230 8.36 -14.31 5.64
N LEU A 231 7.72 -13.30 6.22
CA LEU A 231 8.00 -11.88 5.99
C LEU A 231 8.24 -11.18 7.34
N PRO A 232 9.44 -11.34 7.93
CA PRO A 232 9.70 -10.97 9.32
C PRO A 232 9.57 -9.47 9.62
N HIS A 233 9.58 -8.62 8.59
CA HIS A 233 9.46 -7.17 8.70
C HIS A 233 8.10 -6.63 8.24
N LEU A 234 7.13 -7.51 7.96
CA LEU A 234 5.83 -7.11 7.44
C LEU A 234 5.05 -6.33 8.48
N LYS A 235 4.80 -5.04 8.20
CA LYS A 235 4.04 -4.12 9.05
C LYS A 235 2.65 -3.84 8.50
N ARG A 236 2.48 -3.88 7.17
CA ARG A 236 1.22 -3.53 6.50
C ARG A 236 0.80 -4.64 5.55
N LEU A 237 -0.41 -5.12 5.73
CA LEU A 237 -0.98 -6.15 4.89
C LEU A 237 -2.37 -5.73 4.41
N ARG A 238 -2.57 -5.83 3.10
CA ARG A 238 -3.86 -5.61 2.46
C ARG A 238 -4.26 -6.82 1.62
N LEU A 239 -5.41 -7.39 1.96
CA LEU A 239 -6.05 -8.50 1.29
C LEU A 239 -7.36 -8.04 0.67
N ASP A 240 -7.34 -7.80 -0.65
CA ASP A 240 -8.50 -7.36 -1.40
C ASP A 240 -9.17 -8.56 -2.08
N LEU A 241 -10.50 -8.70 -1.96
CA LEU A 241 -11.27 -9.70 -2.70
C LEU A 241 -11.44 -9.25 -4.16
N VAL A 242 -11.05 -10.07 -5.13
CA VAL A 242 -11.10 -9.70 -6.56
C VAL A 242 -12.17 -10.46 -7.34
N SER A 243 -12.21 -11.78 -7.22
CA SER A 243 -13.06 -12.66 -8.05
C SER A 243 -13.94 -13.62 -7.25
N GLY A 244 -13.84 -13.60 -5.92
CA GLY A 244 -14.46 -14.59 -5.05
C GLY A 244 -13.38 -15.49 -4.46
N ALA A 245 -13.53 -15.86 -3.19
CA ALA A 245 -12.58 -16.70 -2.49
C ALA A 245 -13.31 -17.86 -1.79
N PRO A 246 -12.69 -19.05 -1.71
CA PRO A 246 -13.31 -20.18 -1.03
C PRO A 246 -13.34 -19.96 0.48
N LEU A 247 -14.32 -20.54 1.18
CA LEU A 247 -14.49 -20.33 2.64
C LEU A 247 -13.26 -20.75 3.47
N HIS A 248 -12.47 -21.72 3.01
CA HIS A 248 -11.27 -22.18 3.70
C HIS A 248 -10.10 -21.18 3.62
N ILE A 249 -10.19 -20.15 2.78
CA ILE A 249 -9.10 -19.18 2.60
C ILE A 249 -8.81 -18.41 3.90
N ASP A 250 -9.83 -18.20 4.72
CA ASP A 250 -9.67 -17.47 5.97
C ASP A 250 -8.78 -18.25 6.95
N GLN A 251 -8.82 -19.59 6.94
CA GLN A 251 -7.94 -20.42 7.77
C GLN A 251 -6.48 -20.28 7.36
N VAL A 252 -6.21 -20.20 6.05
CA VAL A 252 -4.85 -19.96 5.51
C VAL A 252 -4.34 -18.60 5.97
N HIS A 253 -5.18 -17.56 5.93
CA HIS A 253 -4.79 -16.23 6.39
C HIS A 253 -4.59 -16.19 7.91
N LEU A 254 -5.37 -16.93 8.70
CA LEU A 254 -5.16 -17.02 10.14
C LEU A 254 -3.83 -17.68 10.50
N GLU A 255 -3.46 -18.75 9.80
CA GLU A 255 -2.14 -19.36 9.94
C GLU A 255 -1.04 -18.33 9.60
N PHE A 256 -1.21 -17.57 8.51
CA PHE A 256 -0.30 -16.50 8.15
C PHE A 256 -0.19 -15.43 9.26
N PHE A 257 -1.30 -14.92 9.77
CA PHE A 257 -1.30 -13.89 10.83
C PHE A 257 -0.67 -14.39 12.13
N SER A 258 -0.84 -15.68 12.45
CA SER A 258 -0.23 -16.30 13.62
C SER A 258 1.30 -16.28 13.55
N ASN A 259 1.86 -16.34 12.34
CA ASN A 259 3.29 -16.28 12.09
C ASN A 259 3.84 -14.85 11.94
N HIS A 260 2.99 -13.82 11.91
CA HIS A 260 3.37 -12.43 11.60
C HIS A 260 2.86 -11.45 12.65
N SER A 261 3.43 -11.52 13.86
CA SER A 261 3.09 -10.62 14.97
C SER A 261 3.48 -9.16 14.75
N THR A 262 4.31 -8.86 13.75
CA THR A 262 4.79 -7.51 13.41
C THR A 262 3.77 -6.64 12.67
N ILE A 263 2.64 -7.22 12.24
CA ILE A 263 1.62 -6.48 11.48
C ILE A 263 0.97 -5.40 12.37
N GLU A 264 1.09 -4.15 11.91
CA GLU A 264 0.52 -2.96 12.54
C GLU A 264 -0.72 -2.44 11.80
N ASP A 265 -0.84 -2.70 10.49
CA ASP A 265 -1.92 -2.23 9.62
C ASP A 265 -2.49 -3.40 8.81
N LEU A 266 -3.72 -3.79 9.12
CA LEU A 266 -4.41 -4.91 8.46
C LEU A 266 -5.67 -4.43 7.75
N HIS A 267 -5.74 -4.69 6.45
CA HIS A 267 -6.95 -4.58 5.66
C HIS A 267 -7.36 -5.96 5.17
N TRP A 268 -8.45 -6.50 5.73
CA TRP A 268 -8.93 -7.83 5.43
C TRP A 268 -10.43 -7.94 5.73
N TYR A 269 -11.20 -8.43 4.75
CA TYR A 269 -12.62 -8.74 4.93
C TYR A 269 -12.82 -10.25 4.76
N PRO A 270 -12.92 -11.03 5.86
CA PRO A 270 -13.05 -12.48 5.78
C PRO A 270 -14.31 -12.90 4.99
N VAL A 271 -14.26 -14.07 4.36
CA VAL A 271 -15.44 -14.64 3.68
C VAL A 271 -16.39 -15.21 4.72
N ASN A 272 -15.86 -15.96 5.68
CA ASN A 272 -16.60 -16.60 6.76
C ASN A 272 -16.96 -15.58 7.86
N ASN A 273 -18.25 -15.52 8.19
CA ASN A 273 -18.75 -14.65 9.25
C ASN A 273 -18.50 -15.22 10.66
N ASN A 274 -18.34 -16.54 10.79
CA ASN A 274 -18.19 -17.26 12.06
C ASN A 274 -16.73 -17.67 12.25
N LEU A 275 -15.84 -16.70 12.19
CA LEU A 275 -14.41 -16.94 12.28
C LEU A 275 -13.96 -16.97 13.74
N HIS A 276 -13.30 -18.05 14.16
CA HIS A 276 -12.64 -18.14 15.45
C HIS A 276 -11.19 -17.66 15.31
N LEU A 277 -10.84 -16.58 16.01
CA LEU A 277 -9.48 -16.06 16.03
C LEU A 277 -8.69 -16.70 17.17
N PRO A 278 -7.44 -17.17 16.94
CA PRO A 278 -6.56 -17.57 18.02
C PRO A 278 -6.33 -16.44 19.02
N SER A 279 -6.27 -16.76 20.31
CA SER A 279 -5.99 -15.79 21.36
C SER A 279 -4.61 -15.15 21.15
N GLY A 280 -4.50 -13.84 21.33
CA GLY A 280 -3.24 -13.10 21.17
C GLY A 280 -2.82 -12.81 19.72
N LEU A 281 -3.65 -13.13 18.72
CA LEU A 281 -3.36 -12.86 17.30
C LEU A 281 -3.09 -11.36 17.04
N LEU A 282 -2.02 -11.02 16.31
CA LEU A 282 -1.68 -9.63 15.93
C LEU A 282 -1.59 -8.67 17.15
N PRO A 283 -0.62 -8.87 18.07
CA PRO A 283 -0.50 -8.06 19.27
C PRO A 283 -0.16 -6.58 18.99
N ASN A 284 0.51 -6.29 17.87
CA ASN A 284 0.95 -4.95 17.49
C ASN A 284 -0.04 -4.19 16.58
N LEU A 285 -1.26 -4.70 16.42
CA LEU A 285 -2.24 -4.14 15.50
C LEU A 285 -2.70 -2.74 15.95
N LYS A 286 -2.39 -1.73 15.14
CA LYS A 286 -2.78 -0.32 15.35
C LYS A 286 -3.90 0.12 14.42
N ARG A 287 -3.99 -0.47 13.22
CA ARG A 287 -4.97 -0.09 12.20
C ARG A 287 -5.67 -1.33 11.67
N LEU A 288 -6.99 -1.29 11.70
CA LEU A 288 -7.82 -2.39 11.25
C LEU A 288 -8.89 -1.88 10.30
N ARG A 289 -8.90 -2.44 9.10
CA ARG A 289 -9.98 -2.30 8.13
C ARG A 289 -10.65 -3.64 7.87
N SER A 290 -11.85 -3.85 8.40
CA SER A 290 -12.52 -5.16 8.37
C SER A 290 -14.03 -5.12 8.62
N ARG A 291 -14.65 -6.29 8.78
CA ARG A 291 -16.02 -6.44 9.31
C ARG A 291 -16.02 -6.32 10.84
N THR A 292 -17.19 -6.02 11.41
CA THR A 292 -17.37 -5.95 12.87
C THR A 292 -17.09 -7.27 13.58
N SER A 293 -17.38 -8.40 12.93
CA SER A 293 -17.16 -9.74 13.52
C SER A 293 -15.69 -10.00 13.86
N ILE A 294 -14.74 -9.44 13.10
CA ILE A 294 -13.32 -9.55 13.41
C ILE A 294 -12.97 -8.80 14.70
N ILE A 295 -13.54 -7.61 14.91
CA ILE A 295 -13.36 -6.89 16.18
C ILE A 295 -13.94 -7.72 17.32
N GLU A 296 -15.17 -8.19 17.17
CA GLU A 296 -15.84 -8.99 18.20
C GLU A 296 -15.00 -10.22 18.54
N ALA A 297 -14.48 -10.93 17.54
CA ALA A 297 -13.60 -12.08 17.74
C ALA A 297 -12.25 -11.72 18.39
N LEU A 298 -11.63 -10.58 18.03
CA LEU A 298 -10.34 -10.15 18.60
C LEU A 298 -10.41 -9.86 20.11
N TYR A 299 -11.61 -9.56 20.62
CA TYR A 299 -11.86 -9.20 22.03
C TYR A 299 -12.73 -10.22 22.79
N SER A 300 -13.39 -11.18 22.12
CA SER A 300 -14.28 -12.16 22.78
C SER A 300 -13.56 -13.05 23.78
N ASP A 301 -12.33 -13.49 23.45
CA ASP A 301 -11.52 -14.34 24.34
C ASP A 301 -11.13 -13.64 25.65
N SER A 302 -11.19 -12.31 25.70
CA SER A 302 -10.83 -11.54 26.90
C SER A 302 -11.89 -11.61 28.00
N SER A 303 -13.11 -12.03 27.64
CA SER A 303 -14.28 -11.98 28.53
C SER A 303 -14.56 -13.28 29.28
N GLN A 304 -13.96 -14.40 28.86
CA GLN A 304 -14.03 -15.66 29.58
C GLN A 304 -12.98 -15.69 30.70
N LEU A 305 -13.13 -14.81 31.70
CA LEU A 305 -12.50 -15.06 32.99
C LEU A 305 -13.02 -16.41 33.49
N PRO A 306 -12.16 -17.36 33.92
CA PRO A 306 -12.62 -18.59 34.54
C PRO A 306 -13.50 -18.18 35.71
N SER A 307 -14.80 -18.47 35.59
CA SER A 307 -15.79 -18.27 36.65
C SER A 307 -15.19 -18.82 37.93
N GLN A 308 -15.00 -17.96 38.94
CA GLN A 308 -14.34 -18.28 40.23
C GLN A 308 -15.15 -19.28 41.09
N ASN A 309 -15.55 -20.40 40.51
CA ASN A 309 -16.26 -21.50 41.15
C ASN A 309 -15.37 -22.75 41.29
N GLU A 310 -14.05 -22.59 41.39
CA GLU A 310 -13.19 -23.64 41.93
C GLU A 310 -12.99 -23.42 43.43
N SER A 311 -13.80 -24.16 44.18
CA SER A 311 -13.64 -24.41 45.60
C SER A 311 -12.17 -24.78 45.90
N TYR A 312 -11.52 -23.96 46.74
CA TYR A 312 -10.18 -24.18 47.26
C TYR A 312 -9.97 -25.63 47.73
N VAL A 313 -9.29 -26.44 46.92
CA VAL A 313 -8.54 -27.60 47.41
C VAL A 313 -7.10 -27.13 47.59
N GLN A 314 -6.71 -26.95 48.86
CA GLN A 314 -5.36 -26.57 49.27
C GLN A 314 -4.36 -27.63 48.81
N PHE A 315 -3.63 -27.37 47.72
CA PHE A 315 -2.37 -28.05 47.45
C PHE A 315 -1.22 -27.06 47.62
N ASN A 316 -0.47 -27.27 48.70
CA ASN A 316 0.79 -26.62 48.97
C ASN A 316 1.86 -27.13 48.00
N THR A 317 2.09 -26.44 46.90
CA THR A 317 3.35 -26.54 46.14
C THR A 317 3.93 -25.15 45.96
N PRO A 318 5.16 -24.89 46.45
CA PRO A 318 5.81 -23.61 46.25
C PRO A 318 6.43 -23.55 44.84
N SER A 319 6.40 -22.35 44.26
CA SER A 319 7.27 -21.88 43.17
C SER A 319 7.08 -22.49 41.77
N SER A 320 5.96 -22.15 41.13
CA SER A 320 5.96 -21.85 39.69
C SER A 320 5.22 -20.53 39.48
N THR A 321 5.93 -19.57 38.90
CA THR A 321 5.41 -18.25 38.54
C THR A 321 4.27 -18.42 37.53
N LEU A 322 3.03 -18.40 38.03
CA LEU A 322 1.82 -18.20 37.24
C LEU A 322 1.97 -16.86 36.52
N SER A 323 2.47 -16.91 35.29
CA SER A 323 2.42 -15.79 34.35
C SER A 323 0.94 -15.49 34.13
N ALA A 324 0.42 -14.49 34.85
CA ALA A 324 -0.88 -13.93 34.59
C ALA A 324 -0.97 -13.69 33.08
N SER A 325 -1.87 -14.40 32.44
CA SER A 325 -2.29 -14.18 31.06
C SER A 325 -2.88 -12.77 31.00
N LEU A 326 -1.99 -11.79 30.89
CA LEU A 326 -2.33 -10.40 30.72
C LEU A 326 -3.19 -10.33 29.47
N LEU A 327 -4.46 -10.00 29.67
CA LEU A 327 -5.39 -9.67 28.61
C LEU A 327 -4.67 -8.67 27.68
N MET A 328 -4.26 -9.13 26.50
CA MET A 328 -3.58 -8.29 25.53
C MET A 328 -4.61 -7.37 24.88
N PHE A 329 -4.87 -6.24 25.53
CA PHE A 329 -5.62 -5.16 24.92
C PHE A 329 -4.74 -4.47 23.88
N ARG A 330 -5.25 -4.40 22.65
CA ARG A 330 -4.56 -3.76 21.53
C ARG A 330 -4.82 -2.26 21.56
N THR A 331 -3.81 -1.48 21.22
CA THR A 331 -3.91 -0.01 21.10
C THR A 331 -4.32 0.38 19.68
N ILE A 332 -5.55 0.02 19.30
CA ILE A 332 -6.07 0.37 17.97
C ILE A 332 -6.20 1.89 17.87
N GLU A 333 -5.50 2.48 16.91
CA GLU A 333 -5.49 3.90 16.59
C GLU A 333 -6.51 4.25 15.50
N HIS A 334 -6.63 3.41 14.48
CA HIS A 334 -7.52 3.62 13.34
C HIS A 334 -8.41 2.41 13.11
N LEU A 335 -9.72 2.64 13.14
CA LEU A 335 -10.71 1.62 12.90
C LEU A 335 -11.58 2.01 11.70
N ASP A 336 -11.57 1.15 10.69
CA ASP A 336 -12.37 1.28 9.47
C ASP A 336 -13.26 0.05 9.35
N ILE A 337 -14.56 0.24 9.60
CA ILE A 337 -15.52 -0.86 9.66
C ILE A 337 -16.81 -0.54 8.92
N GLU A 338 -17.48 -1.62 8.49
CA GLU A 338 -18.74 -1.52 7.79
C GLU A 338 -19.81 -0.78 8.60
N ARG A 339 -19.96 -1.10 9.89
CA ARG A 339 -20.93 -0.49 10.81
C ARG A 339 -20.42 -0.56 12.25
N LEU A 340 -21.03 0.18 13.18
CA LEU A 340 -20.71 0.07 14.61
C LEU A 340 -21.89 -0.53 15.37
N SER A 341 -21.94 -1.85 15.48
CA SER A 341 -23.04 -2.53 16.17
C SER A 341 -23.04 -2.21 17.67
N PRO A 342 -24.19 -2.26 18.37
CA PRO A 342 -24.24 -2.13 19.83
C PRO A 342 -23.39 -3.18 20.57
N ALA A 343 -23.18 -4.37 19.99
CA ALA A 343 -22.30 -5.39 20.58
C ALA A 343 -20.83 -4.98 20.45
N THR A 344 -20.41 -4.59 19.24
CA THR A 344 -19.05 -4.11 18.97
C THR A 344 -18.73 -2.87 19.82
N PHE A 345 -19.67 -1.93 19.95
CA PHE A 345 -19.49 -0.74 20.78
C PHE A 345 -19.34 -1.09 22.27
N ARG A 346 -20.16 -2.00 22.81
CA ARG A 346 -20.03 -2.45 24.21
C ARG A 346 -18.65 -3.07 24.47
N ILE A 347 -18.17 -3.91 23.56
CA ILE A 347 -16.84 -4.51 23.65
C ILE A 347 -15.76 -3.42 23.68
N LEU A 348 -15.76 -2.50 22.71
CA LEU A 348 -14.75 -1.45 22.61
C LEU A 348 -14.81 -0.46 23.78
N SER A 349 -16.01 -0.10 24.25
CA SER A 349 -16.21 0.81 25.38
C SER A 349 -15.90 0.16 26.74
N SER A 350 -15.93 -1.17 26.83
CA SER A 350 -15.50 -1.92 28.02
C SER A 350 -13.99 -2.11 28.12
N ALA A 351 -13.24 -1.83 27.05
CA ALA A 351 -11.78 -1.96 27.05
C ALA A 351 -11.11 -0.98 28.04
N PRO A 352 -9.89 -1.28 28.53
CA PRO A 352 -9.13 -0.38 29.37
C PRO A 352 -8.99 1.00 28.75
N LEU A 353 -8.88 2.01 29.62
CA LEU A 353 -8.81 3.41 29.20
C LEU A 353 -7.70 3.65 28.17
N GLU A 354 -6.55 2.99 28.29
CA GLU A 354 -5.44 3.10 27.34
C GLU A 354 -5.82 2.70 25.91
N SER A 355 -6.52 1.57 25.75
CA SER A 355 -7.01 1.08 24.45
C SER A 355 -8.12 1.99 23.89
N ARG A 356 -8.98 2.54 24.76
CA ARG A 356 -10.00 3.51 24.33
C ARG A 356 -9.40 4.86 23.93
N ALA A 357 -8.36 5.29 24.64
CA ALA A 357 -7.64 6.52 24.37
C ALA A 357 -6.71 6.42 23.15
N SER A 358 -6.34 5.23 22.68
CA SER A 358 -5.55 5.10 21.45
C SER A 358 -6.36 5.40 20.20
N LEU A 359 -7.68 5.12 20.20
CA LEU A 359 -8.54 5.27 19.02
C LEU A 359 -8.71 6.75 18.65
N ASN A 360 -8.06 7.17 17.57
CA ASN A 360 -8.06 8.57 17.09
C ASN A 360 -8.87 8.78 15.81
N LYS A 361 -9.15 7.69 15.07
CA LYS A 361 -9.83 7.73 13.79
C LYS A 361 -10.83 6.57 13.67
N LEU A 362 -12.09 6.92 13.42
CA LEU A 362 -13.16 5.96 13.15
C LEU A 362 -13.79 6.23 11.77
N VAL A 363 -13.83 5.22 10.92
CA VAL A 363 -14.49 5.26 9.61
C VAL A 363 -15.62 4.25 9.62
N LEU A 364 -16.85 4.74 9.42
CA LEU A 364 -18.05 3.93 9.28
C LEU A 364 -18.54 4.02 7.84
N HIS A 365 -18.87 2.89 7.23
CA HIS A 365 -19.42 2.83 5.87
C HIS A 365 -20.94 2.77 5.83
N ARG A 366 -21.57 2.36 6.93
CA ARG A 366 -23.02 2.25 7.09
C ARG A 366 -23.42 2.70 8.49
N LEU A 367 -24.58 3.34 8.57
CA LEU A 367 -25.21 3.73 9.83
C LEU A 367 -26.60 3.14 9.92
N THR A 368 -26.96 2.71 11.11
CA THR A 368 -28.32 2.30 11.46
C THR A 368 -28.83 3.11 12.66
N ALA A 369 -30.16 3.20 12.81
CA ALA A 369 -30.76 3.96 13.90
C ALA A 369 -30.39 3.43 15.31
N SER A 370 -29.93 2.19 15.41
CA SER A 370 -29.50 1.58 16.67
C SER A 370 -28.01 1.80 16.96
N ASP A 371 -27.25 2.44 16.07
CA ASP A 371 -25.82 2.65 16.27
C ASP A 371 -25.58 3.71 17.38
N PRO A 372 -24.69 3.45 18.36
CA PRO A 372 -24.48 4.32 19.52
C PRO A 372 -23.57 5.53 19.21
N ILE A 373 -23.78 6.21 18.08
CA ILE A 373 -22.94 7.32 17.60
C ILE A 373 -22.85 8.44 18.63
N HIS A 374 -23.97 8.74 19.31
CA HIS A 374 -24.06 9.80 20.33
C HIS A 374 -23.18 9.54 21.57
N GLN A 375 -22.73 8.30 21.78
CA GLN A 375 -21.90 7.91 22.93
C GLN A 375 -20.39 7.88 22.58
N LEU A 376 -20.03 8.08 21.31
CA LEU A 376 -18.64 7.98 20.85
C LEU A 376 -17.71 8.95 21.57
N GLY A 377 -18.12 10.22 21.72
CA GLY A 377 -17.31 11.23 22.39
C GLY A 377 -17.05 10.91 23.87
N THR A 378 -18.00 10.24 24.54
CA THR A 378 -17.83 9.81 25.93
C THR A 378 -17.01 8.53 26.06
N ALA A 379 -17.11 7.62 25.08
CA ALA A 379 -16.42 6.34 25.12
C ALA A 379 -14.94 6.43 24.71
N PHE A 380 -14.63 7.29 23.74
CA PHE A 380 -13.32 7.43 23.10
C PHE A 380 -12.80 8.87 23.20
N PRO A 381 -12.08 9.22 24.28
CA PRO A 381 -11.75 10.61 24.59
C PRO A 381 -10.81 11.29 23.58
N ASN A 382 -10.04 10.53 22.80
CA ASN A 382 -9.07 11.04 21.83
C ASN A 382 -9.54 10.93 20.37
N LEU A 383 -10.82 10.68 20.14
CA LEU A 383 -11.38 10.48 18.81
C LEU A 383 -11.45 11.79 18.02
N SER A 384 -10.40 12.09 17.27
CA SER A 384 -10.23 13.35 16.53
C SER A 384 -10.91 13.38 15.15
N PHE A 385 -11.13 12.20 14.56
CA PHE A 385 -11.69 12.08 13.21
C PHE A 385 -12.78 11.01 13.16
N ILE A 386 -13.94 11.40 12.65
CA ILE A 386 -15.01 10.47 12.31
C ILE A 386 -15.45 10.69 10.87
N HIS A 387 -15.42 9.61 10.09
CA HIS A 387 -16.08 9.56 8.79
C HIS A 387 -17.39 8.80 8.92
N LEU A 388 -18.48 9.48 8.62
CA LEU A 388 -19.82 8.91 8.55
C LEU A 388 -20.24 8.83 7.09
N PRO A 389 -20.98 7.78 6.68
CA PRO A 389 -21.50 7.71 5.32
C PRO A 389 -22.44 8.89 5.08
N GLY A 390 -22.33 9.52 3.90
CA GLY A 390 -23.30 10.51 3.47
C GLY A 390 -24.68 9.87 3.32
N THR A 391 -25.74 10.57 3.74
CA THR A 391 -27.12 10.14 3.46
C THR A 391 -27.31 10.05 1.95
N MET A 392 -27.79 8.90 1.46
CA MET A 392 -27.99 8.61 0.02
C MET A 392 -28.81 9.68 -0.73
N GLU A 393 -29.56 10.54 -0.03
CA GLU A 393 -30.31 11.64 -0.61
C GLU A 393 -29.42 12.75 -1.23
N ASN A 394 -28.12 12.79 -0.93
CA ASN A 394 -27.17 13.68 -1.61
C ASN A 394 -25.77 13.04 -1.70
N PRO A 395 -25.43 12.30 -2.78
CA PRO A 395 -24.14 11.63 -2.93
C PRO A 395 -22.93 12.57 -3.02
N VAL A 396 -23.17 13.89 -3.10
CA VAL A 396 -22.12 14.92 -3.19
C VAL A 396 -21.55 15.30 -1.81
N THR A 397 -22.24 14.98 -0.70
CA THR A 397 -21.82 15.36 0.65
C THR A 397 -21.44 14.15 1.50
N SER A 398 -20.32 13.50 1.17
CA SER A 398 -19.61 12.68 2.17
C SER A 398 -18.91 13.65 3.14
N GLY A 399 -19.48 13.82 4.34
CA GLY A 399 -18.95 14.71 5.35
C GLY A 399 -17.86 14.02 6.17
N SER A 400 -16.63 14.53 6.11
CA SER A 400 -15.60 14.20 7.10
C SER A 400 -15.67 15.22 8.22
N TYR A 401 -15.92 14.76 9.46
CA TYR A 401 -16.03 15.65 10.62
C TYR A 401 -14.78 15.54 11.46
N LYS A 402 -14.13 16.68 11.71
CA LYS A 402 -13.08 16.81 12.73
C LYS A 402 -13.77 17.16 14.04
N ILE A 403 -13.63 16.30 15.04
CA ILE A 403 -14.17 16.55 16.38
C ILE A 403 -13.09 17.32 17.13
N ASN A 404 -13.45 18.50 17.64
CA ASN A 404 -12.56 19.34 18.44
C ASN A 404 -12.63 18.95 19.91
#